data_AF-A0A9Q7E7E7-F1
#
_entry.id   AF-A0A9Q7E7E7-F1
#
_cell.length_a   1.000
_cell.length_b   1.000
_cell.length_c   1.000
_cell.angle_alpha   90.00
_cell.angle_beta   90.00
_cell.angle_gamma   90.00
#
_symmetry.space_group_name_H-M   'P 1'
#
loop_
_entity.id
_entity.type
_entity.pdbx_description
1 polymer ?
#
loop_
_entity_poly.entity_id
_entity_poly.type
_entity_poly.pdbx_seq_one_letter_code
_entity_poly.pdbx_strand_id
1 'polypeptide(L)'
;MIIVKFRDWEFIVDKELTKMTYDKVPGGSSEGCDCNDCKNFVNSRETIYPEEIKKFLTELGVDYKKESEICHYCRQDDGLHHYGGWFHFKGQFKGKDCRVPTGYNSFTFDLTPINDKFSIGFHYYSALTFFDTKENLVQIEFEAKINWTIDKELESE
;
A
#
# COMPACT_ATOMS: atom_id res chain seq x y z
N MET A 1 -5.69 -17.48 -13.29
CA MET A 1 -5.10 -16.18 -13.69
C MET A 1 -6.15 -15.32 -14.39
N ILE A 2 -6.20 -14.03 -14.08
CA ILE A 2 -7.05 -13.03 -14.75
C ILE A 2 -6.20 -11.87 -15.25
N ILE A 3 -6.72 -11.08 -16.18
CA ILE A 3 -6.11 -9.81 -16.60
C ILE A 3 -6.88 -8.68 -15.94
N VAL A 4 -6.16 -7.79 -15.25
CA VAL A 4 -6.70 -6.56 -14.67
C VAL A 4 -6.01 -5.38 -15.34
N LYS A 5 -6.74 -4.30 -15.62
CA LYS A 5 -6.19 -3.06 -16.18
C LYS A 5 -6.48 -1.92 -15.23
N PHE A 6 -5.47 -1.12 -14.93
CA PHE A 6 -5.63 0.08 -14.13
C PHE A 6 -4.75 1.16 -14.73
N ARG A 7 -5.37 2.25 -15.20
CA ARG A 7 -4.68 3.34 -15.91
C ARG A 7 -3.74 2.78 -17.00
N ASP A 8 -2.44 3.11 -16.95
CA ASP A 8 -1.43 2.70 -17.93
C ASP A 8 -0.81 1.32 -17.65
N TRP A 9 -1.31 0.59 -16.65
CA TRP A 9 -0.81 -0.74 -16.28
C TRP A 9 -1.77 -1.86 -16.67
N GLU A 10 -1.17 -2.99 -17.04
CA GLU A 10 -1.84 -4.27 -17.23
C GLU A 10 -1.23 -5.31 -16.29
N PHE A 11 -2.07 -6.09 -15.64
CA PHE A 11 -1.68 -7.05 -14.61
C PHE A 11 -2.18 -8.44 -14.97
N ILE A 12 -1.31 -9.45 -14.82
CA ILE A 12 -1.69 -10.86 -14.86
C ILE A 12 -1.70 -11.33 -13.41
N VAL A 13 -2.87 -11.71 -12.90
CA VAL A 13 -3.09 -11.88 -11.46
C VAL A 13 -3.59 -13.28 -11.15
N ASP A 14 -2.98 -13.94 -10.16
CA ASP A 14 -3.58 -15.08 -9.48
C ASP A 14 -4.50 -14.57 -8.36
N LYS A 15 -5.72 -14.17 -8.76
CA LYS A 15 -6.69 -13.56 -7.84
C LYS A 15 -7.13 -14.51 -6.73
N GLU A 16 -7.29 -15.79 -7.05
CA GLU A 16 -7.75 -16.79 -6.09
C GLU A 16 -6.69 -17.01 -5.02
N LEU A 17 -5.44 -17.25 -5.40
CA LEU A 17 -4.35 -17.39 -4.44
C LEU A 17 -4.13 -16.10 -3.65
N THR A 18 -4.17 -14.94 -4.30
CA THR A 18 -4.07 -13.64 -3.62
C THR A 18 -5.15 -13.53 -2.56
N LYS A 19 -6.43 -13.70 -2.93
CA LYS A 19 -7.55 -13.63 -1.98
C LYS A 19 -7.42 -14.64 -0.84
N MET A 20 -7.07 -15.90 -1.13
CA MET A 20 -6.87 -16.92 -0.11
C MET A 20 -5.78 -16.56 0.89
N THR A 21 -4.70 -15.92 0.45
CA THR A 21 -3.63 -15.43 1.33
C THR A 21 -4.18 -14.35 2.26
N TYR A 22 -4.86 -13.33 1.71
CA TYR A 22 -5.42 -12.24 2.53
C TYR A 22 -6.51 -12.73 3.49
N ASP A 23 -7.34 -13.69 3.10
CA ASP A 23 -8.41 -14.23 3.96
C ASP A 23 -7.87 -14.93 5.23
N LYS A 24 -6.62 -15.42 5.21
CA LYS A 24 -5.97 -16.05 6.38
C LYS A 24 -5.38 -15.06 7.38
N VAL A 25 -5.17 -13.81 6.96
CA VAL A 25 -4.53 -12.79 7.79
C VAL A 25 -5.60 -12.08 8.64
N PRO A 26 -5.42 -11.92 9.96
CA PRO A 26 -6.45 -11.35 10.84
C PRO A 26 -6.67 -9.84 10.63
N GLY A 27 -5.65 -9.08 10.23
CA GLY A 27 -5.70 -7.62 10.03
C GLY A 27 -4.42 -7.10 9.37
N GLY A 28 -4.33 -5.78 9.12
CA GLY A 28 -3.12 -5.14 8.62
C GLY A 28 -2.01 -5.04 9.67
N SER A 29 -0.82 -4.55 9.26
CA SER A 29 0.32 -4.39 10.17
C SER A 29 0.01 -3.43 11.33
N SER A 30 -0.80 -2.40 11.07
CA SER A 30 -1.12 -1.36 12.05
C SER A 30 -1.92 -1.88 13.24
N GLU A 31 -2.69 -2.96 13.07
CA GLU A 31 -3.42 -3.62 14.17
C GLU A 31 -2.50 -4.34 15.15
N GLY A 32 -1.28 -4.66 14.74
CA GLY A 32 -0.25 -5.24 15.61
C GLY A 32 0.62 -4.20 16.33
N CYS A 33 0.38 -2.90 16.11
CA CYS A 33 1.20 -1.82 16.65
C CYS A 33 0.38 -0.86 17.53
N ASP A 34 0.87 -0.61 18.74
CA ASP A 34 0.19 0.27 19.70
C ASP A 34 0.61 1.76 19.59
N CYS A 35 1.44 2.13 18.61
CA CYS A 35 1.83 3.53 18.44
C CYS A 35 0.65 4.40 17.97
N ASN A 36 0.73 5.71 18.27
CA ASN A 36 -0.35 6.63 17.95
C ASN A 36 -0.50 6.82 16.44
N ASP A 37 0.58 6.74 15.67
CA ASP A 37 0.55 6.88 14.21
C ASP A 37 -0.22 5.75 13.53
N CYS A 38 -0.01 4.50 13.97
CA CYS A 38 -0.77 3.35 13.50
C CYS A 38 -2.24 3.44 13.93
N LYS A 39 -2.53 3.90 15.15
CA LYS A 39 -3.91 4.15 15.61
C LYS A 39 -4.60 5.22 14.76
N ASN A 40 -3.92 6.31 14.44
CA ASN A 40 -4.46 7.35 13.57
C ASN A 40 -4.71 6.83 12.14
N PHE A 41 -3.79 6.01 11.62
CA PHE A 41 -3.96 5.35 10.33
C PHE A 41 -5.19 4.44 10.31
N VAL A 42 -5.33 3.55 11.29
CA VAL A 42 -6.49 2.64 11.43
C VAL A 42 -7.80 3.44 11.49
N ASN A 43 -7.83 4.54 12.24
CA ASN A 43 -9.00 5.42 12.35
C ASN A 43 -9.35 6.11 11.01
N SER A 44 -8.37 6.30 10.12
CA SER A 44 -8.53 6.95 8.82
C SER A 44 -8.64 5.97 7.64
N ARG A 45 -8.54 4.66 7.88
CA ARG A 45 -8.40 3.63 6.83
C ARG A 45 -9.55 3.60 5.83
N GLU A 46 -10.78 3.88 6.27
CA GLU A 46 -11.92 3.89 5.37
C GLU A 46 -11.90 5.07 4.39
N THR A 47 -11.18 6.15 4.71
CA THR A 47 -11.16 7.39 3.92
C THR A 47 -9.81 7.67 3.25
N ILE A 48 -8.74 6.99 3.66
CA ILE A 48 -7.39 7.19 3.10
C ILE A 48 -7.28 6.72 1.64
N TYR A 49 -7.96 5.62 1.29
CA TYR A 49 -7.90 5.05 -0.05
C TYR A 49 -8.96 5.66 -0.96
N PRO A 50 -8.60 6.22 -2.13
CA PRO A 50 -9.56 6.61 -3.14
C PRO A 50 -10.41 5.42 -3.60
N GLU A 51 -11.67 5.66 -3.98
CA GLU A 51 -12.58 4.57 -4.39
C GLU A 51 -12.06 3.76 -5.59
N GLU A 52 -11.35 4.41 -6.53
CA GLU A 52 -10.71 3.71 -7.65
C GLU A 52 -9.63 2.71 -7.18
N ILE A 53 -8.92 3.04 -6.08
CA ILE A 53 -7.91 2.18 -5.48
C ILE A 53 -8.53 1.02 -4.73
N LYS A 54 -9.58 1.25 -3.94
CA LYS A 54 -10.31 0.17 -3.26
C LYS A 54 -10.86 -0.85 -4.26
N LYS A 55 -11.45 -0.36 -5.36
CA LYS A 55 -11.95 -1.21 -6.44
C LYS A 55 -10.81 -2.00 -7.09
N PHE A 56 -9.72 -1.33 -7.43
CA PHE A 56 -8.54 -1.96 -8.03
C PHE A 56 -7.94 -3.05 -7.14
N LEU A 57 -7.70 -2.79 -5.85
CA LEU A 57 -7.19 -3.78 -4.90
C LEU A 57 -8.13 -4.99 -4.80
N THR A 58 -9.44 -4.75 -4.74
CA THR A 58 -10.45 -5.81 -4.75
C THR A 58 -10.43 -6.65 -6.05
N GLU A 59 -10.17 -6.02 -7.19
CA GLU A 59 -10.01 -6.72 -8.47
C GLU A 59 -8.79 -7.65 -8.46
N LEU A 60 -7.70 -7.25 -7.81
CA LEU A 60 -6.50 -8.08 -7.59
C LEU A 60 -6.71 -9.21 -6.57
N GLY A 61 -7.75 -9.13 -5.75
CA GLY A 61 -7.98 -10.03 -4.61
C GLY A 61 -7.27 -9.60 -3.32
N VAL A 62 -6.77 -8.36 -3.28
CA VAL A 62 -6.16 -7.74 -2.09
C VAL A 62 -7.27 -7.16 -1.21
N ASP A 63 -7.21 -7.43 0.09
CA ASP A 63 -8.03 -6.72 1.08
C ASP A 63 -7.31 -5.43 1.48
N TYR A 64 -7.89 -4.27 1.13
CA TYR A 64 -7.28 -2.97 1.39
C TYR A 64 -7.13 -2.66 2.88
N LYS A 65 -7.74 -3.43 3.78
CA LYS A 65 -7.60 -3.27 5.23
C LYS A 65 -6.45 -4.08 5.83
N LYS A 66 -5.70 -4.80 4.98
CA LYS A 66 -4.64 -5.71 5.39
C LYS A 66 -3.33 -5.30 4.75
N GLU A 67 -2.86 -4.11 5.09
CA GLU A 67 -1.56 -3.62 4.64
C GLU A 67 -0.45 -4.53 5.21
N SER A 68 0.53 -4.88 4.37
CA SER A 68 1.69 -5.65 4.82
C SER A 68 2.60 -4.83 5.73
N GLU A 69 2.65 -3.52 5.51
CA GLU A 69 3.33 -2.56 6.39
C GLU A 69 2.72 -1.17 6.24
N ILE A 70 2.86 -0.37 7.30
CA ILE A 70 2.55 1.07 7.36
C ILE A 70 3.72 1.79 8.01
N CYS A 71 4.15 2.88 7.41
CA CYS A 71 5.19 3.75 7.92
C CYS A 71 4.65 5.18 7.96
N HIS A 72 4.66 5.81 9.13
CA HIS A 72 4.54 7.26 9.22
C HIS A 72 5.90 7.88 8.95
N TYR A 73 5.96 8.84 8.02
CA TYR A 73 7.20 9.51 7.65
C TYR A 73 7.40 10.80 8.40
N CYS A 74 6.38 11.67 8.41
CA CYS A 74 6.41 12.95 9.10
C CYS A 74 5.03 13.62 9.10
N ARG A 75 4.89 14.66 9.91
CA ARG A 75 3.89 15.71 9.68
C ARG A 75 4.40 16.73 8.67
N GLN A 76 3.52 17.19 7.80
CA GLN A 76 3.80 18.23 6.80
C GLN A 76 3.41 19.61 7.35
N ASP A 77 3.94 20.67 6.72
CA ASP A 77 3.70 22.08 7.12
C ASP A 77 2.21 22.46 7.11
N ASP A 78 1.40 21.81 6.26
CA ASP A 78 -0.06 22.01 6.19
C ASP A 78 -0.84 21.23 7.27
N GLY A 79 -0.14 20.49 8.13
CA GLY A 79 -0.70 19.68 9.21
C GLY A 79 -1.14 18.28 8.79
N LEU A 80 -1.00 17.88 7.52
CA LEU A 80 -1.24 16.50 7.10
C LEU A 80 -0.09 15.59 7.51
N HIS A 81 -0.42 14.34 7.84
CA HIS A 81 0.56 13.30 8.14
C HIS A 81 0.83 12.47 6.90
N HIS A 82 2.09 12.35 6.52
CA HIS A 82 2.55 11.58 5.37
C HIS A 82 2.84 10.15 5.79
N TYR A 83 2.11 9.23 5.18
CA TYR A 83 2.27 7.79 5.37
C TYR A 83 2.74 7.14 4.07
N GLY A 84 3.58 6.13 4.21
CA GLY A 84 3.82 5.10 3.21
C GLY A 84 3.29 3.76 3.68
N GLY A 85 3.03 2.87 2.74
CA GLY A 85 2.62 1.51 3.05
C GLY A 85 2.58 0.65 1.80
N TRP A 86 2.42 -0.66 1.99
CA TRP A 86 2.37 -1.55 0.85
C TRP A 86 1.50 -2.79 1.03
N PHE A 87 1.12 -3.32 -0.12
CA PHE A 87 0.42 -4.60 -0.30
C PHE A 87 1.22 -5.49 -1.25
N HIS A 88 0.75 -6.72 -1.41
CA HIS A 88 1.26 -7.63 -2.43
C HIS A 88 0.14 -8.36 -3.14
N PHE A 89 0.36 -8.73 -4.40
CA PHE A 89 -0.45 -9.75 -5.08
C PHE A 89 0.44 -10.72 -5.85
N LYS A 90 -0.08 -11.93 -6.08
CA LYS A 90 0.61 -12.95 -6.86
C LYS A 90 0.35 -12.72 -8.34
N GLY A 91 1.41 -12.52 -9.11
CA GLY A 91 1.29 -12.24 -10.53
C GLY A 91 2.46 -11.45 -11.12
N GLN A 92 2.14 -10.74 -12.19
CA GLN A 92 3.06 -9.92 -12.98
C GLN A 92 2.36 -8.65 -13.44
N PHE A 93 3.13 -7.63 -13.80
CA PHE A 93 2.61 -6.40 -14.37
C PHE A 93 3.44 -5.92 -15.56
N LYS A 94 2.78 -5.17 -16.44
CA LYS A 94 3.37 -4.41 -17.53
C LYS A 94 2.98 -2.94 -17.36
N GLY A 95 3.96 -2.06 -17.33
CA GLY A 95 3.80 -0.62 -17.17
C GLY A 95 5.04 -0.02 -16.50
N LYS A 96 4.92 1.20 -15.96
CA LYS A 96 6.00 1.85 -15.21
C LYS A 96 6.33 1.05 -13.95
N ASP A 97 7.60 0.67 -13.78
CA ASP A 97 8.14 0.21 -12.51
C ASP A 97 8.43 1.45 -11.65
N CYS A 98 7.91 1.50 -10.41
CA CYS A 98 8.08 2.68 -9.56
C CYS A 98 9.47 2.75 -8.91
N ARG A 99 10.25 1.67 -8.90
CA ARG A 99 11.55 1.64 -8.24
C ARG A 99 12.61 2.28 -9.14
N VAL A 100 13.14 3.42 -8.71
CA VAL A 100 14.16 4.18 -9.44
C VAL A 100 15.51 4.07 -8.72
N PRO A 101 16.55 3.50 -9.35
CA PRO A 101 17.89 3.45 -8.78
C PRO A 101 18.45 4.85 -8.53
N THR A 102 18.99 5.09 -7.34
CA THR A 102 19.68 6.35 -6.97
C THR A 102 21.18 6.16 -6.74
N GLY A 103 21.66 4.92 -6.84
CA GLY A 103 23.04 4.52 -6.61
C GLY A 103 23.20 3.01 -6.79
N TYR A 104 24.34 2.47 -6.39
CA TYR A 104 24.66 1.05 -6.60
C TYR A 104 23.72 0.10 -5.85
N ASN A 105 23.36 0.43 -4.61
CA ASN A 105 22.47 -0.35 -3.74
C ASN A 105 21.33 0.49 -3.14
N SER A 106 21.08 1.68 -3.68
CA SER A 106 20.03 2.59 -3.20
C SER A 106 19.01 2.84 -4.30
N PHE A 107 17.78 3.05 -3.88
CA PHE A 107 16.68 3.40 -4.77
C PHE A 107 15.75 4.37 -4.06
N THR A 108 14.92 5.03 -4.87
CA THR A 108 13.75 5.79 -4.44
C THR A 108 12.52 5.24 -5.16
N PHE A 109 11.34 5.69 -4.77
CA PHE A 109 10.11 5.42 -5.50
C PHE A 109 9.67 6.65 -6.29
N ASP A 110 9.28 6.42 -7.54
CA ASP A 110 8.62 7.37 -8.43
C ASP A 110 7.14 6.96 -8.58
N LEU A 111 6.37 7.22 -7.52
CA LEU A 111 4.96 6.86 -7.43
C LEU A 111 4.11 7.76 -8.33
N THR A 112 3.03 7.20 -8.87
CA THR A 112 2.09 7.94 -9.73
C THR A 112 0.96 8.51 -8.90
N PRO A 113 0.71 9.84 -8.97
CA PRO A 113 -0.40 10.47 -8.27
C PRO A 113 -1.75 9.95 -8.74
N ILE A 114 -2.58 9.57 -7.78
CA ILE A 114 -3.99 9.26 -7.98
C ILE A 114 -4.82 10.52 -7.82
N ASN A 115 -4.52 11.29 -6.78
CA ASN A 115 -5.00 12.64 -6.50
C ASN A 115 -3.95 13.39 -5.64
N ASP A 116 -4.28 14.57 -5.14
CA ASP A 116 -3.35 15.42 -4.37
C ASP A 116 -2.86 14.80 -3.04
N LYS A 117 -3.54 13.75 -2.54
CA LYS A 117 -3.30 13.11 -1.24
C LYS A 117 -2.91 11.65 -1.33
N PHE A 118 -2.90 11.04 -2.52
CA PHE A 118 -2.63 9.62 -2.66
C PHE A 118 -1.84 9.33 -3.94
N SER A 119 -0.80 8.53 -3.81
CA SER A 119 0.06 8.07 -4.91
C SER A 119 0.27 6.56 -4.82
N ILE A 120 0.47 5.89 -5.96
CA ILE A 120 0.66 4.44 -6.04
C ILE A 120 1.80 4.07 -6.99
N GLY A 121 2.45 2.95 -6.73
CA GLY A 121 3.50 2.40 -7.59
C GLY A 121 3.56 0.88 -7.50
N PHE A 122 4.19 0.27 -8.50
CA PHE A 122 4.32 -1.17 -8.61
C PHE A 122 5.76 -1.53 -8.91
N HIS A 123 6.29 -2.54 -8.23
CA HIS A 123 7.60 -3.13 -8.53
C HIS A 123 7.64 -4.59 -8.08
N TYR A 124 8.64 -5.32 -8.54
CA TYR A 124 8.84 -6.72 -8.14
C TYR A 124 9.63 -6.79 -6.83
N TYR A 125 8.92 -6.98 -5.73
CA TYR A 125 9.51 -7.12 -4.39
C TYR A 125 8.57 -7.87 -3.45
N SER A 126 9.04 -8.17 -2.24
CA SER A 126 8.33 -9.05 -1.31
C SER A 126 8.62 -8.70 0.16
N ALA A 127 8.75 -7.41 0.49
CA ALA A 127 9.05 -6.99 1.84
C ALA A 127 7.89 -7.31 2.77
N LEU A 128 8.14 -8.04 3.86
CA LEU A 128 7.12 -8.33 4.90
C LEU A 128 5.83 -8.97 4.34
N THR A 129 5.94 -9.71 3.23
CA THR A 129 4.79 -10.28 2.55
C THR A 129 4.09 -11.38 3.36
N PHE A 130 2.76 -11.49 3.21
CA PHE A 130 1.95 -12.59 3.75
C PHE A 130 2.07 -13.90 2.96
N PHE A 131 2.68 -13.86 1.76
CA PHE A 131 2.77 -15.03 0.90
C PHE A 131 3.93 -15.94 1.32
N ASP A 132 3.65 -17.24 1.46
CA ASP A 132 4.67 -18.24 1.79
C ASP A 132 5.82 -18.29 0.77
N THR A 133 5.50 -18.04 -0.51
CA THR A 133 6.47 -18.03 -1.62
C THR A 133 6.64 -16.63 -2.20
N LYS A 134 7.90 -16.19 -2.32
CA LYS A 134 8.27 -14.84 -2.77
C LYS A 134 8.43 -14.70 -4.29
N GLU A 135 8.27 -15.77 -5.03
CA GLU A 135 8.34 -15.76 -6.50
C GLU A 135 7.08 -15.13 -7.11
N ASN A 136 7.19 -14.47 -8.27
CA ASN A 136 6.05 -13.88 -9.00
C ASN A 136 5.15 -13.02 -8.10
N LEU A 137 5.78 -12.15 -7.32
CA LEU A 137 5.09 -11.24 -6.42
C LEU A 137 5.31 -9.81 -6.87
N VAL A 138 4.23 -9.04 -6.89
CA VAL A 138 4.28 -7.62 -7.16
C VAL A 138 3.94 -6.90 -5.87
N GLN A 139 4.82 -6.00 -5.44
CA GLN A 139 4.60 -5.12 -4.31
C GLN A 139 3.92 -3.85 -4.83
N ILE A 140 2.80 -3.50 -4.20
CA ILE A 140 2.05 -2.27 -4.45
C ILE A 140 2.49 -1.28 -3.38
N GLU A 141 3.29 -0.30 -3.76
CA GLU A 141 3.64 0.82 -2.89
C GLU A 141 2.55 1.88 -2.95
N PHE A 142 2.21 2.48 -1.81
CA PHE A 142 1.42 3.70 -1.79
C PHE A 142 1.99 4.72 -0.82
N GLU A 143 1.70 5.98 -1.12
CA GLU A 143 1.86 7.08 -0.19
C GLU A 143 0.54 7.81 -0.05
N ALA A 144 0.23 8.25 1.17
CA ALA A 144 -1.00 8.94 1.49
C ALA A 144 -0.77 10.08 2.48
N LYS A 145 -1.58 11.13 2.36
CA LYS A 145 -1.60 12.27 3.27
C LYS A 145 -2.94 12.34 3.97
N ILE A 146 -2.94 12.15 5.29
CA ILE A 146 -4.17 12.12 6.11
C ILE A 146 -4.13 13.14 7.23
N ASN A 147 -5.31 13.53 7.71
CA ASN A 147 -5.39 14.33 8.92
C ASN A 147 -5.06 13.47 10.15
N TRP A 148 -4.66 14.12 11.24
CA TRP A 148 -4.78 13.54 12.56
C TRP A 148 -6.26 13.51 12.98
N THR A 149 -6.75 12.33 13.34
CA THR A 149 -8.18 12.07 13.58
C THR A 149 -8.47 11.42 14.93
N ILE A 150 -7.43 11.07 15.68
CA ILE A 150 -7.53 10.65 17.08
C ILE A 150 -7.19 11.83 17.99
N ASP A 151 -7.07 11.60 19.31
CA ASP A 151 -6.78 12.64 20.29
C ASP A 151 -5.55 13.47 19.89
N LYS A 152 -5.71 14.80 19.84
CA LYS A 152 -4.68 15.75 19.40
C LYS A 152 -3.47 15.75 20.32
N GLU A 153 -3.64 15.41 21.60
CA GLU A 153 -2.53 15.30 22.56
C GLU A 153 -1.59 14.14 22.25
N LEU A 154 -2.03 13.19 21.41
CA LEU A 154 -1.26 12.02 20.98
C LEU A 154 -0.52 12.23 19.65
N GLU A 155 -0.71 13.40 19.00
CA GLU A 155 -0.17 13.70 17.68
C GLU A 155 1.36 13.75 17.69
N SER A 156 1.96 12.97 16.79
CA SER A 156 3.39 12.98 16.50
C SER A 156 3.81 14.26 15.75
N GLU A 157 5.04 14.68 15.97
CA GLU A 157 5.69 15.71 15.14
C GLU A 157 6.05 15.17 13.75
#